data_AF-A0A920H6P3-F1
#
_entry.id   AF-A0A920H6P3-F1
#
_cell.length_a   1.000
_cell.length_b   1.000
_cell.length_c   1.000
_cell.angle_alpha   90.00
_cell.angle_beta   90.00
_cell.angle_gamma   90.00
#
_symmetry.space_group_name_H-M   'P 1'
#
loop_
_entity.id
_entity.type
_entity.pdbx_description
1 polymer ?
#
loop_
_entity_poly.entity_id
_entity_poly.type
_entity_poly.pdbx_seq_one_letter_code
_entity_poly.pdbx_strand_id
1 'polypeptide(L)'
;MTQKNDKNQREKVYKYVKDMGTQYGIGYCSSQEIDQLNIHQANLLCMERAYKNLKVQNCKVYIDGVFMPNIKDEAFAIKSGDKLIPIISLASVIAKVERDNLMDSIHKEFPMYGFDSNKRLLHQSTC
;
A
#
# COMPACT_ATOMS: atom_id res chain seq x y z
N MET A 1 6.36 -4.63 -17.66
CA MET A 1 6.12 -3.28 -18.22
C MET A 1 5.31 -2.45 -17.22
N THR A 2 5.94 -1.89 -16.19
CA THR A 2 5.27 -0.99 -15.23
C THR A 2 6.09 0.29 -15.07
N GLN A 3 6.37 0.92 -16.21
CA GLN A 3 6.81 2.31 -16.27
C GLN A 3 5.56 3.17 -16.45
N LYS A 4 5.35 4.15 -15.57
CA LYS A 4 4.35 5.23 -15.70
C LYS A 4 2.89 4.79 -15.90
N ASN A 5 2.26 4.19 -14.89
CA ASN A 5 0.81 4.37 -14.78
C ASN A 5 0.55 5.80 -14.26
N ASP A 6 0.12 6.67 -15.18
CA ASP A 6 -0.36 8.01 -14.88
C ASP A 6 -1.36 7.99 -13.70
N LYS A 7 -1.39 9.04 -12.87
CA LYS A 7 -2.25 9.13 -11.67
C LYS A 7 -3.70 8.79 -12.03
N ASN A 8 -4.15 9.29 -13.17
CA ASN A 8 -5.49 9.08 -13.73
C ASN A 8 -5.78 7.59 -14.03
N GLN A 9 -4.81 6.84 -14.56
CA GLN A 9 -5.00 5.40 -14.84
C GLN A 9 -5.14 4.59 -13.54
N ARG A 10 -4.35 4.92 -12.50
CA ARG A 10 -4.45 4.25 -11.19
C ARG A 10 -5.79 4.51 -10.52
N GLU A 11 -6.30 5.74 -10.60
CA GLU A 11 -7.62 6.11 -10.07
C GLU A 11 -8.75 5.38 -10.81
N LYS A 12 -8.66 5.23 -12.14
CA LYS A 12 -9.63 4.43 -12.92
C LYS A 12 -9.67 2.97 -12.49
N VAL A 13 -8.50 2.33 -12.34
CA VAL A 13 -8.41 0.95 -11.87
C VAL A 13 -8.97 0.83 -10.46
N TYR A 14 -8.61 1.74 -9.55
CA TYR A 14 -9.12 1.74 -8.19
C TYR A 14 -10.64 1.92 -8.12
N LYS A 15 -11.20 2.81 -8.94
CA LYS A 15 -12.66 2.97 -9.06
C LYS A 15 -13.31 1.69 -9.57
N TYR A 16 -12.76 1.06 -10.60
CA TYR A 16 -13.27 -0.19 -11.14
C TYR A 16 -13.28 -1.32 -10.10
N VAL A 17 -12.21 -1.46 -9.31
CA VAL A 17 -12.13 -2.43 -8.19
C VAL A 17 -13.25 -2.19 -7.17
N LYS A 18 -13.50 -0.93 -6.81
CA LYS A 18 -14.59 -0.55 -5.91
C LYS A 18 -15.96 -0.87 -6.50
N ASP A 19 -16.19 -0.50 -7.75
CA ASP A 19 -17.47 -0.69 -8.44
C ASP A 19 -17.80 -2.19 -8.62
N MET A 20 -16.78 -3.04 -8.79
CA MET A 20 -16.94 -4.50 -8.86
C MET A 20 -17.17 -5.17 -7.49
N GLY A 21 -17.07 -4.43 -6.38
CA GLY A 21 -17.21 -5.01 -5.03
C GLY A 21 -16.08 -5.98 -4.67
N THR A 22 -14.89 -5.82 -5.27
CA THR A 22 -13.72 -6.65 -4.92
C THR A 22 -13.32 -6.33 -3.48
N GLN A 23 -13.27 -7.34 -2.63
CA GLN A 23 -12.88 -7.16 -1.23
C GLN A 23 -11.37 -6.94 -1.14
N TYR A 24 -10.96 -5.91 -0.42
CA TYR A 24 -9.54 -5.63 -0.14
C TYR A 24 -9.38 -5.14 1.30
N GLY A 25 -8.23 -5.44 1.90
CA GLY A 25 -7.86 -4.96 3.23
C GLY A 25 -6.69 -3.99 3.13
N ILE A 26 -6.72 -2.92 3.91
CA ILE A 26 -5.62 -1.95 4.00
C ILE A 26 -5.00 -2.03 5.39
N GLY A 27 -3.67 -2.03 5.44
CA GLY A 27 -2.89 -1.97 6.67
C GLY A 27 -2.07 -0.69 6.70
N TYR A 28 -2.04 -0.05 7.86
CA TYR A 28 -1.24 1.15 8.10
C TYR A 28 -0.22 0.88 9.21
N CYS A 29 0.87 1.64 9.16
CA CYS A 29 1.87 1.71 10.21
C CYS A 29 2.22 3.18 10.40
N SER A 30 2.19 3.63 11.64
CA SER A 30 2.52 4.99 12.04
C SER A 30 4.02 5.24 11.95
N SER A 31 4.43 6.51 11.92
CA SER A 31 5.86 6.85 11.96
C SER A 31 6.52 6.34 13.24
N GLN A 32 5.82 6.40 14.38
CA GLN A 32 6.30 5.90 15.66
C GLN A 32 6.58 4.39 15.63
N GLU A 33 5.70 3.62 14.99
CA GLU A 33 5.90 2.18 14.81
C GLU A 33 7.06 1.88 13.85
N ILE A 34 7.25 2.69 12.80
CA ILE A 34 8.41 2.58 11.90
C ILE A 34 9.70 2.83 12.66
N ASP A 35 9.74 3.87 13.51
CA ASP A 35 10.91 4.21 14.31
C ASP A 35 11.26 3.11 15.32
N GLN A 36 10.26 2.45 15.90
CA GLN A 36 10.46 1.35 16.85
C GLN A 36 10.86 0.02 16.20
N LEU A 37 10.23 -0.32 15.07
CA LEU A 37 10.35 -1.65 14.47
C LEU A 37 11.36 -1.71 13.33
N ASN A 38 11.81 -0.55 12.82
CA ASN A 38 12.45 -0.34 11.52
C ASN A 38 11.49 -0.51 10.32
N ILE A 39 11.87 0.07 9.17
CA ILE A 39 11.04 0.08 7.96
C ILE A 39 10.72 -1.32 7.43
N HIS A 40 11.60 -2.29 7.63
CA HIS A 40 11.40 -3.64 7.15
C HIS A 40 10.30 -4.36 7.94
N GLN A 41 10.38 -4.35 9.27
CA GLN A 41 9.35 -4.97 10.12
C GLN A 41 8.03 -4.19 10.09
N ALA A 42 8.09 -2.86 9.99
CA ALA A 42 6.90 -2.03 9.80
C ALA A 42 6.12 -2.39 8.53
N ASN A 43 6.82 -2.72 7.44
CA ASN A 43 6.19 -3.20 6.21
C ASN A 43 5.51 -4.56 6.42
N LEU A 44 6.15 -5.50 7.12
CA LEU A 44 5.55 -6.80 7.44
C LEU A 44 4.31 -6.64 8.33
N LEU A 45 4.36 -5.74 9.32
CA LEU A 45 3.23 -5.40 10.17
C LEU A 45 2.06 -4.79 9.37
N CYS A 46 2.35 -3.89 8.41
CA CYS A 46 1.31 -3.38 7.50
C CYS A 46 0.64 -4.51 6.72
N MET A 47 1.42 -5.43 6.16
CA MET A 47 0.88 -6.54 5.38
C MET A 47 0.04 -7.49 6.24
N GLU A 48 0.49 -7.80 7.46
CA GLU A 48 -0.28 -8.60 8.42
C GLU A 48 -1.62 -7.93 8.78
N ARG A 49 -1.61 -6.61 9.00
CA ARG A 49 -2.83 -5.82 9.25
C ARG A 49 -3.77 -5.84 8.04
N ALA A 50 -3.23 -5.67 6.83
CA ALA A 50 -4.02 -5.74 5.60
C ALA A 50 -4.71 -7.10 5.45
N TYR A 51 -3.99 -8.20 5.69
CA TYR A 51 -4.53 -9.56 5.68
C TYR A 51 -5.64 -9.74 6.73
N LYS A 52 -5.40 -9.32 7.98
CA LYS A 52 -6.41 -9.38 9.06
C LYS A 52 -7.67 -8.58 8.73
N ASN A 53 -7.53 -7.42 8.08
CA ASN A 53 -8.64 -6.55 7.68
C ASN A 53 -9.45 -7.12 6.51
N LEU A 54 -8.85 -7.94 5.65
CA LEU A 54 -9.54 -8.62 4.56
C LEU A 54 -10.56 -9.65 5.07
N LYS A 55 -10.37 -10.20 6.28
CA LYS A 55 -11.29 -11.16 6.95
C LYS A 55 -11.61 -12.41 6.11
N VAL A 56 -10.69 -12.84 5.25
CA VAL A 56 -10.79 -14.08 4.47
C VAL A 56 -10.11 -15.24 5.20
N GLN A 57 -10.50 -16.47 4.86
CA GLN A 57 -9.90 -17.71 5.36
C GLN A 57 -9.73 -18.70 4.21
N ASN A 58 -8.76 -19.61 4.32
CA ASN A 58 -8.47 -20.69 3.36
C ASN A 58 -8.15 -20.19 1.94
N CYS A 59 -7.40 -19.10 1.84
CA CYS A 59 -7.04 -18.48 0.56
C CYS A 59 -5.54 -18.58 0.27
N LYS A 60 -5.16 -18.66 -1.01
CA LYS A 60 -3.75 -18.50 -1.41
C LYS A 60 -3.37 -17.02 -1.35
N VAL A 61 -2.35 -16.69 -0.58
CA VAL A 61 -1.86 -15.32 -0.44
C VAL A 61 -0.57 -15.13 -1.22
N TYR A 62 -0.53 -14.12 -2.08
CA TYR A 62 0.65 -13.77 -2.87
C TYR A 62 1.21 -12.44 -2.38
N ILE A 63 2.50 -12.43 -2.01
CA ILE A 63 3.19 -11.27 -1.43
C ILE A 63 4.30 -10.82 -2.37
N ASP A 64 4.39 -9.51 -2.63
CA ASP A 64 5.54 -8.95 -3.34
C ASP A 64 6.75 -8.86 -2.40
N GLY A 65 7.83 -9.55 -2.75
CA GLY A 65 9.09 -9.50 -2.03
C GLY A 65 9.61 -10.88 -1.63
N VAL A 66 10.53 -10.86 -0.66
CA VAL A 66 11.24 -12.06 -0.19
C VAL A 66 10.76 -12.48 1.20
N PHE A 67 10.16 -11.55 1.94
CA PHE A 67 9.81 -11.75 3.35
C PHE A 67 8.32 -11.96 3.51
N MET A 68 7.98 -12.83 4.45
CA MET A 68 6.60 -13.25 4.71
C MET A 68 6.13 -12.68 6.05
N PRO A 69 5.02 -11.92 6.08
CA PRO A 69 4.38 -11.51 7.32
C PRO A 69 3.69 -12.72 7.97
N ASN A 70 3.21 -12.55 9.20
CA ASN A 70 2.51 -13.61 9.91
C ASN A 70 1.10 -13.83 9.34
N ILE A 71 0.97 -14.82 8.45
CA ILE A 71 -0.27 -15.18 7.75
C ILE A 71 -0.62 -16.62 8.11
N LYS A 72 -1.92 -16.87 8.37
CA LYS A 72 -2.41 -18.20 8.76
C LYS A 72 -2.66 -19.11 7.55
N ASP A 73 -3.02 -18.53 6.42
CA ASP A 73 -3.28 -19.27 5.19
C ASP A 73 -1.98 -19.57 4.40
N GLU A 74 -2.11 -20.39 3.35
CA GLU A 74 -1.02 -20.70 2.43
C GLU A 74 -0.52 -19.43 1.72
N ALA A 75 0.74 -19.06 1.94
CA ALA A 75 1.31 -17.82 1.45
C ALA A 75 2.60 -18.02 0.63
N PHE A 76 2.77 -17.20 -0.41
CA PHE A 76 3.88 -17.25 -1.35
C PHE A 76 4.53 -15.87 -1.49
N ALA A 77 5.79 -15.75 -1.09
CA ALA A 77 6.60 -14.56 -1.32
C ALA A 77 7.28 -14.63 -2.70
N ILE A 78 7.04 -13.63 -3.54
CA ILE A 78 7.51 -13.61 -4.93
C ILE A 78 8.25 -12.31 -5.19
N LYS A 79 9.55 -12.43 -5.50
CA LYS A 79 10.40 -11.28 -5.81
C LYS A 79 9.93 -10.62 -7.11
N SER A 80 9.64 -9.32 -7.06
CA SER A 80 9.09 -8.57 -8.21
C SER A 80 7.76 -9.16 -8.69
N GLY A 81 6.94 -9.57 -7.73
CA GLY A 81 5.63 -10.17 -7.97
C GLY A 81 4.69 -9.21 -8.68
N ASP A 82 4.87 -7.90 -8.51
CA ASP A 82 4.10 -6.85 -9.20
C ASP A 82 4.16 -6.93 -10.72
N LYS A 83 5.27 -7.44 -11.27
CA LYS A 83 5.50 -7.63 -12.71
C LYS A 83 5.05 -9.00 -13.22
N LEU A 84 4.89 -9.96 -12.32
CA LEU A 84 4.66 -11.37 -12.65
C LEU A 84 3.23 -11.81 -12.39
N ILE A 85 2.58 -11.27 -11.36
CA ILE A 85 1.26 -11.68 -10.92
C ILE A 85 0.29 -10.50 -10.94
N PRO A 86 -0.80 -10.59 -11.73
CA PRO A 86 -1.80 -9.53 -11.83
C PRO A 86 -2.40 -9.08 -10.49
N ILE A 87 -2.65 -10.02 -9.56
CA ILE A 87 -3.23 -9.66 -8.24
C ILE A 87 -2.28 -8.83 -7.37
N ILE A 88 -0.97 -9.10 -7.45
CA ILE A 88 0.04 -8.31 -6.74
C ILE A 88 0.13 -6.91 -7.35
N SER A 89 0.06 -6.83 -8.68
CA SER A 89 0.01 -5.56 -9.42
C SER A 89 -1.20 -4.72 -9.01
N LEU A 90 -2.38 -5.35 -8.92
CA LEU A 90 -3.61 -4.71 -8.47
C LEU A 90 -3.50 -4.19 -7.04
N ALA A 91 -3.00 -5.01 -6.11
CA ALA A 91 -2.76 -4.62 -4.73
C ALA A 91 -1.82 -3.41 -4.62
N SER A 92 -0.77 -3.36 -5.46
CA SER A 92 0.17 -2.25 -5.52
C SER A 92 -0.48 -0.95 -5.99
N VAL A 93 -1.39 -1.02 -6.96
CA VAL A 93 -2.19 0.13 -7.41
C VAL A 93 -3.10 0.63 -6.30
N ILE A 94 -3.84 -0.27 -5.64
CA ILE A 94 -4.74 0.07 -4.54
C ILE A 94 -3.96 0.75 -3.41
N ALA A 95 -2.88 0.13 -2.94
CA ALA A 95 -2.04 0.67 -1.87
C ALA A 95 -1.51 2.07 -2.21
N LYS A 96 -1.10 2.29 -3.46
CA LYS A 96 -0.60 3.58 -3.93
C LYS A 96 -1.69 4.65 -3.94
N VAL A 97 -2.91 4.33 -4.39
CA VAL A 97 -4.04 5.28 -4.42
C VAL A 97 -4.49 5.61 -2.99
N GLU A 98 -4.64 4.62 -2.12
CA GLU A 98 -5.03 4.84 -0.72
C GLU A 98 -4.03 5.72 0.03
N ARG A 99 -2.74 5.44 -0.14
CA ARG A 99 -1.67 6.25 0.44
C ARG A 99 -1.64 7.67 -0.11
N ASP A 100 -1.90 7.83 -1.41
CA ASP A 100 -1.99 9.14 -2.03
C ASP A 100 -3.19 9.94 -1.47
N ASN A 101 -4.36 9.31 -1.30
CA ASN A 101 -5.55 9.93 -0.68
C ASN A 101 -5.32 10.31 0.79
N LEU A 102 -4.60 9.47 1.53
CA LEU A 102 -4.22 9.75 2.92
C LEU A 102 -3.33 10.99 3.00
N MET A 103 -2.32 11.10 2.13
CA MET A 103 -1.43 12.27 2.08
C MET A 103 -2.19 13.55 1.70
N ASP A 104 -3.13 13.47 0.75
CA ASP A 104 -3.99 14.60 0.39
C ASP A 104 -4.89 15.03 1.57
N SER A 105 -5.31 14.09 2.42
CA SER A 105 -6.08 14.39 3.64
C SER A 105 -5.22 15.05 4.71
N ILE A 106 -4.03 14.53 4.96
CA ILE A 106 -3.05 15.12 5.89
C ILE A 106 -2.63 16.51 5.43
N HIS A 107 -2.49 16.74 4.12
CA HIS A 107 -2.18 18.08 3.58
C HIS A 107 -3.25 19.12 3.96
N LYS A 108 -4.52 18.75 4.02
CA LYS A 108 -5.60 19.68 4.41
C LYS A 108 -5.46 20.12 5.87
N GLU A 109 -4.98 19.21 6.73
CA GLU A 109 -4.72 19.51 8.16
C GLU A 109 -3.41 20.27 8.36
N PHE A 110 -2.40 19.96 7.55
CA PHE A 110 -1.07 20.56 7.63
C PHE A 110 -0.57 21.06 6.27
N PRO A 111 -1.16 22.15 5.75
CA PRO A 111 -0.89 22.64 4.39
C PRO A 111 0.57 23.10 4.22
N MET A 112 1.20 23.55 5.32
CA MET A 112 2.58 24.06 5.35
C MET A 112 3.63 23.02 4.93
N TYR A 113 3.30 21.73 4.91
CA TYR A 113 4.23 20.65 4.53
C TYR A 113 4.16 20.20 3.07
N GLY A 114 3.20 20.70 2.27
CA GLY A 114 3.15 20.42 0.82
C GLY A 114 2.97 18.93 0.45
N PHE A 115 2.24 18.15 1.26
CA PHE A 115 2.02 16.71 1.02
C PHE A 115 1.22 16.38 -0.26
N ASP A 116 0.56 17.36 -0.87
CA ASP A 116 -0.20 17.25 -2.12
C ASP A 116 0.70 17.03 -3.36
N SER A 117 1.86 17.68 -3.37
CA SER A 117 2.81 17.71 -4.48
C SER A 117 3.95 16.71 -4.27
N ASN A 118 4.53 16.69 -3.07
CA ASN A 118 5.59 15.77 -2.68
C ASN A 118 5.02 14.70 -1.75
N LYS A 119 4.39 13.70 -2.36
CA LYS A 119 3.87 12.55 -1.63
C LYS A 119 4.98 11.68 -0.98
N ARG A 120 6.24 12.12 -0.95
CA ARG A 120 7.35 11.57 -0.17
C ARG A 120 8.28 12.72 0.23
N LEU A 121 8.62 12.75 1.52
CA LEU A 121 9.61 13.63 2.16
C LEU A 121 9.26 15.13 2.23
N LEU A 122 9.51 15.68 3.41
CA LEU A 122 9.74 17.10 3.64
C LEU A 122 10.92 17.52 2.76
N HIS A 123 10.68 18.23 1.66
CA HIS A 123 11.73 19.13 1.20
C HIS A 123 11.72 20.27 2.21
N GLN A 124 12.83 20.45 2.93
CA GLN A 124 13.04 21.66 3.72
C GLN A 124 12.84 22.86 2.77
N SER A 125 11.72 23.54 2.94
CA SER A 125 11.50 24.91 2.49
C SER A 125 10.90 25.75 3.62
N THR A 126 10.95 25.23 4.86
CA THR A 126 10.79 26.00 6.09
C THR A 126 12.16 26.16 6.71
N CYS A 127 12.71 27.36 6.51
CA CYS A 127 13.96 27.96 7.00
C CYS A 127 15.27 27.43 6.41
#